data_AF-A0A016WAV7-F1
#
_entry.id   AF-A0A016WAV7-F1
#
_cell.length_a   1.000
_cell.length_b   1.000
_cell.length_c   1.000
_cell.angle_alpha   90.00
_cell.angle_beta   90.00
_cell.angle_gamma   90.00
#
_symmetry.space_group_name_H-M   'P 1'
#
loop_
_entity.id
_entity.type
_entity.pdbx_description
1 polymer ?
#
loop_
_entity_poly.entity_id
_entity_poly.type
_entity_poly.pdbx_seq_one_letter_code
_entity_poly.pdbx_strand_id
1 'polypeptide(L)'
;MHRLFALIKRRTVKKKCSSTLLDYVGNKFFSANDKANALSDYFSNVFNSPSSSCPSLDTISHSDCPMPVIMYSEVLKHLKTTKGLFSITADGIPPFFLTFADYLCQPLTHICLILGKVPSIWKKAVIKPIPKA
;
A
#
# COMPACT_ATOMS: atom_id res chain seq x y z
N MET A 1 -23.24 20.26 -15.15
CA MET A 1 -22.00 20.92 -14.70
C MET A 1 -22.15 21.71 -13.39
N HIS A 2 -23.18 22.56 -13.20
CA HIS A 2 -23.33 23.40 -12.00
C HIS A 2 -23.34 22.66 -10.64
N ARG A 3 -23.90 21.44 -10.59
CA ARG A 3 -23.95 20.64 -9.35
C ARG A 3 -22.58 20.18 -8.85
N LEU A 4 -21.63 19.89 -9.75
CA LEU A 4 -20.27 19.49 -9.39
C LEU A 4 -19.54 20.63 -8.68
N PHE A 5 -19.57 21.82 -9.27
CA PHE A 5 -18.93 23.01 -8.70
C PHE A 5 -19.58 23.44 -7.37
N ALA A 6 -20.90 23.27 -7.21
CA ALA A 6 -21.58 23.51 -5.95
C ALA A 6 -21.12 22.54 -4.83
N LEU A 7 -20.90 21.26 -5.16
CA LEU A 7 -20.41 20.26 -4.21
C LEU A 7 -18.94 20.51 -3.83
N ILE A 8 -18.10 20.88 -4.79
CA ILE A 8 -16.71 21.26 -4.54
C ILE A 8 -16.65 22.48 -3.62
N LYS A 9 -17.43 23.53 -3.93
CA LYS A 9 -17.52 24.74 -3.09
C LYS A 9 -18.01 24.42 -1.68
N ARG A 10 -19.00 23.53 -1.53
CA ARG A 10 -19.48 23.08 -0.21
C ARG A 10 -18.43 22.32 0.59
N ARG A 11 -17.52 21.57 -0.06
CA ARG A 11 -16.42 20.86 0.60
C ARG A 11 -15.24 21.79 0.93
N THR A 12 -14.92 22.76 0.08
CA THR A 12 -13.84 23.73 0.32
C THR A 12 -14.21 24.86 1.29
N VAL A 13 -15.50 25.19 1.44
CA VAL A 13 -15.99 26.19 2.41
C VAL A 13 -15.95 25.68 3.85
N LYS A 14 -15.94 24.36 4.08
CA LYS A 14 -15.61 23.77 5.39
C LYS A 14 -14.10 23.86 5.66
N LYS A 15 -13.54 25.07 5.64
CA LYS A 15 -12.25 25.31 6.27
C LYS A 15 -12.45 25.17 7.78
N LYS A 16 -12.20 23.95 8.29
CA LYS A 16 -11.69 23.84 9.66
C LYS A 16 -10.47 24.75 9.68
N CYS A 17 -10.52 25.83 10.45
CA CYS A 17 -9.32 26.62 10.74
C CYS A 17 -8.23 25.63 11.12
N SER A 18 -7.07 25.73 10.47
CA SER A 18 -5.94 24.86 10.77
C SER A 18 -5.71 24.88 12.28
N SER A 19 -5.55 23.70 12.89
CA SER A 19 -5.32 23.60 14.33
C SER A 19 -4.17 24.51 14.72
N THR A 20 -4.37 25.32 15.78
CA THR A 20 -3.32 26.22 16.27
C THR A 20 -2.09 25.40 16.62
N LEU A 21 -0.93 25.76 16.06
CA LEU A 21 0.34 25.15 16.43
C LEU A 21 0.65 25.52 17.88
N LEU A 22 1.00 24.50 18.66
CA LEU A 22 1.36 24.62 20.07
C LEU A 22 2.82 24.22 20.24
N ASP A 23 3.49 24.92 21.15
CA ASP A 23 4.81 24.55 21.64
C ASP A 23 4.74 23.38 22.64
N TYR A 24 5.89 22.81 23.03
CA TYR A 24 5.97 21.70 24.02
C TYR A 24 5.39 22.07 25.40
N VAL A 25 5.33 23.36 25.74
CA VAL A 25 4.70 23.90 26.97
C VAL A 25 3.20 24.20 26.78
N GLY A 26 2.66 24.01 25.57
CA GLY A 26 1.26 24.31 25.23
C GLY A 26 1.00 25.76 24.83
N ASN A 27 2.05 26.56 24.61
CA ASN A 27 1.92 27.95 24.14
C ASN A 27 1.52 28.01 22.67
N LYS A 28 0.60 28.92 22.33
CA LYS A 28 0.06 29.05 20.96
C LYS A 28 0.92 29.98 20.11
N PHE A 29 1.24 29.53 18.89
CA PHE A 29 1.85 30.40 17.88
C PHE A 29 0.78 31.17 17.10
N PHE A 30 0.78 32.50 17.21
CA PHE A 30 -0.20 33.37 16.57
C PHE A 30 0.31 33.99 15.27
N SER A 31 1.55 34.48 15.26
CA SER A 31 2.16 35.09 14.07
C SER A 31 2.55 34.04 13.03
N ALA A 32 2.54 34.43 11.75
CA ALA A 32 3.05 33.59 10.67
C ALA A 32 4.57 33.33 10.83
N ASN A 33 5.31 34.33 11.32
CA ASN A 33 6.75 34.22 11.56
C ASN A 33 7.07 33.19 12.63
N ASP A 34 6.35 33.24 13.76
CA ASP A 34 6.59 32.32 14.87
C ASP A 34 6.29 30.87 14.47
N LYS A 35 5.26 30.66 13.66
CA LYS A 35 4.94 29.33 13.09
C LYS A 35 6.03 28.82 12.17
N ALA A 36 6.56 29.69 11.30
CA ALA A 36 7.63 29.33 10.37
C ALA A 36 8.90 28.94 11.14
N ASN A 37 9.28 29.72 12.15
CA ASN A 37 10.43 29.44 12.99
C ASN A 37 10.25 28.13 13.78
N ALA A 38 9.11 27.94 14.43
CA ALA A 38 8.83 26.70 15.18
C ALA A 38 8.87 25.45 14.28
N LEU A 39 8.38 25.53 13.05
CA LEU A 39 8.49 24.45 12.09
C LEU A 39 9.93 24.24 11.63
N SER A 40 10.67 25.32 11.37
CA SER A 40 12.08 25.25 11.00
C SER A 40 12.89 24.54 12.08
N ASP A 41 12.74 24.94 13.34
CA ASP A 41 13.44 24.34 14.46
C ASP A 41 13.09 22.85 14.64
N TYR A 42 11.80 22.52 14.52
CA TYR A 42 11.34 21.13 14.58
C TYR A 42 11.98 20.28 13.48
N PHE A 43 11.93 20.74 12.22
CA PHE A 43 12.50 19.97 11.12
C PHE A 43 14.00 19.91 11.20
N SER A 44 14.71 20.97 11.60
CA SER A 44 16.15 20.94 11.83
C SER A 44 16.56 19.93 12.91
N ASN A 45 15.75 19.76 13.96
CA ASN A 45 16.03 18.82 15.04
C ASN A 45 15.72 17.36 14.67
N VAL A 46 14.63 17.11 13.93
CA VAL A 46 14.26 15.76 13.47
C VAL A 46 15.05 15.33 12.24
N PHE A 47 15.61 16.29 11.50
CA PHE A 47 16.51 16.02 10.40
C PHE A 47 17.85 15.54 10.95
N ASN A 48 17.99 14.22 11.07
CA ASN A 48 19.28 13.60 11.25
C ASN A 48 20.15 14.00 10.06
N SER A 49 21.05 14.97 10.27
CA SER A 49 22.13 15.22 9.33
C SER A 49 22.83 13.87 9.14
N PRO A 50 22.83 13.27 7.93
CA PRO A 50 23.57 12.05 7.72
C PRO A 50 25.00 12.40 8.03
N SER A 51 25.53 11.83 9.12
CA SER A 51 26.93 11.93 9.49
C SER A 51 27.76 11.53 8.28
N SER A 52 28.20 12.50 7.49
CA SER A 52 29.26 12.48 6.47
C SER A 52 29.52 11.15 5.76
N SER A 53 28.47 10.42 5.44
CA SER A 53 28.41 9.45 4.39
C SER A 53 26.95 9.46 3.97
N CYS A 54 26.64 10.14 2.86
CA CYS A 54 25.75 9.46 1.92
C CYS A 54 26.28 8.02 1.90
N PRO A 55 25.48 6.97 2.15
CA PRO A 55 25.97 5.65 1.87
C PRO A 55 26.51 5.78 0.45
N SER A 56 27.82 5.57 0.29
CA SER A 56 28.35 5.40 -1.05
C SER A 56 27.34 4.45 -1.64
N LEU A 57 26.64 4.89 -2.68
CA LEU A 57 26.18 3.94 -3.66
C LEU A 57 27.50 3.44 -4.22
N ASP A 58 28.16 2.57 -3.43
CA ASP A 58 28.95 1.48 -3.92
C ASP A 58 28.10 1.07 -5.07
N THR A 59 28.66 1.30 -6.25
CA THR A 59 28.04 0.91 -7.47
C THR A 59 28.00 -0.58 -7.30
N ILE A 60 26.93 -1.07 -6.66
CA ILE A 60 26.54 -2.44 -6.60
C ILE A 60 26.29 -2.59 -8.09
N SER A 61 27.35 -3.01 -8.79
CA SER A 61 27.27 -3.62 -10.09
C SER A 61 26.08 -4.52 -9.91
N HIS A 62 24.96 -4.15 -10.56
CA HIS A 62 23.70 -4.83 -10.40
C HIS A 62 24.01 -6.27 -10.78
N SER A 63 24.38 -7.08 -9.79
CA SER A 63 24.59 -8.49 -9.93
C SER A 63 23.18 -8.99 -10.12
N ASP A 64 22.76 -9.00 -11.38
CA ASP A 64 21.49 -9.46 -11.91
C ASP A 64 20.48 -9.68 -10.80
N CYS A 65 19.91 -8.60 -10.26
CA CYS A 65 18.80 -8.76 -9.32
C CYS A 65 17.69 -9.33 -10.19
N PRO A 66 17.43 -10.65 -10.16
CA PRO A 66 16.55 -11.26 -11.12
C PRO A 66 15.17 -10.88 -10.66
N MET A 67 14.65 -9.77 -11.18
CA MET A 67 13.30 -9.35 -10.86
C MET A 67 12.39 -10.46 -11.38
N PRO A 68 11.59 -11.10 -10.51
CA PRO A 68 10.70 -12.15 -10.96
C PRO A 68 9.75 -11.55 -11.99
N VAL A 69 9.89 -12.00 -13.23
CA VAL A 69 9.05 -11.57 -14.34
C VAL A 69 7.72 -12.32 -14.21
N ILE A 70 6.74 -11.69 -13.55
CA ILE A 70 5.40 -12.25 -13.42
C ILE A 70 4.52 -11.65 -14.53
N MET A 71 4.24 -12.44 -15.56
CA MET A 71 3.41 -12.00 -16.67
C MET A 71 1.92 -12.13 -16.34
N TYR A 72 1.17 -11.08 -16.66
CA TYR A 72 -0.29 -11.06 -16.51
C TYR A 72 -0.97 -12.23 -17.24
N SER A 73 -0.49 -12.57 -18.45
CA SER A 73 -1.04 -13.67 -19.24
C SER A 73 -0.89 -15.02 -18.54
N GLU A 74 0.21 -15.24 -17.82
CA GLU A 74 0.46 -16.45 -17.06
C GLU A 74 -0.43 -16.54 -15.84
N VAL A 75 -0.55 -15.45 -15.06
CA VAL A 75 -1.45 -15.38 -13.91
C VAL A 75 -2.90 -15.63 -14.35
N LEU A 76 -3.33 -15.03 -15.46
CA LEU A 76 -4.68 -15.23 -15.99
C LEU A 76 -4.91 -16.67 -16.44
N LYS A 77 -3.93 -17.27 -17.14
CA LYS A 77 -3.98 -18.67 -17.54
C LYS A 77 -4.14 -19.57 -16.32
N HIS A 78 -3.34 -19.36 -15.27
CA HIS A 78 -3.43 -20.13 -14.04
C HIS A 78 -4.78 -19.98 -13.35
N LEU A 79 -5.30 -18.75 -13.22
CA LEU A 79 -6.62 -18.49 -12.65
C LEU A 79 -7.73 -19.21 -13.43
N LYS A 80 -7.71 -19.16 -14.76
CA LYS A 80 -8.72 -19.83 -15.61
C LYS A 80 -8.61 -21.36 -15.58
N THR A 81 -7.41 -21.90 -15.40
CA THR A 81 -7.22 -23.36 -15.26
C THR A 81 -7.53 -23.90 -13.86
N THR A 82 -7.65 -23.01 -12.87
CA THR A 82 -7.95 -23.42 -11.50
C THR A 82 -9.40 -23.91 -11.44
N LYS A 83 -9.58 -25.24 -11.36
CA LYS A 83 -10.91 -25.84 -11.17
C LYS A 83 -11.51 -25.29 -9.89
N GLY A 84 -12.79 -24.90 -9.93
CA GLY A 84 -13.53 -24.47 -8.75
C GLY A 84 -13.43 -25.52 -7.65
N LEU A 85 -12.60 -25.25 -6.64
CA LEU A 85 -12.48 -26.09 -5.47
C LEU A 85 -13.79 -26.00 -4.68
N PHE A 86 -14.26 -27.11 -4.12
CA PHE A 86 -15.41 -27.10 -3.22
C PHE A 86 -15.04 -26.65 -1.78
N SER A 87 -13.75 -26.37 -1.55
CA SER A 87 -13.20 -25.99 -0.26
C SER A 87 -12.72 -24.55 -0.26
N ILE A 88 -13.00 -23.84 0.83
CA ILE A 88 -12.42 -22.52 1.11
C ILE A 88 -10.89 -22.64 1.23
N THR A 89 -10.16 -21.74 0.59
CA THR A 89 -8.69 -21.65 0.72
C THR A 89 -8.30 -21.07 2.07
N ALA A 90 -7.02 -21.21 2.44
CA ALA A 90 -6.51 -20.75 3.74
C ALA A 90 -6.63 -19.23 3.95
N ASP A 91 -6.81 -18.47 2.88
CA ASP A 91 -7.08 -17.03 2.89
C ASP A 91 -8.56 -16.67 3.13
N GLY A 92 -9.44 -17.67 3.22
CA GLY A 92 -10.87 -17.45 3.41
C GLY A 92 -11.58 -16.97 2.15
N ILE A 93 -10.93 -16.93 0.98
CA ILE A 93 -11.53 -16.45 -0.25
C ILE A 93 -12.45 -17.53 -0.83
N PRO A 94 -13.75 -17.23 -1.05
CA PRO A 94 -14.66 -18.17 -1.68
C PRO A 94 -14.24 -18.53 -3.12
N PRO A 95 -14.33 -19.81 -3.53
CA PRO A 95 -13.97 -20.25 -4.88
C PRO A 95 -14.73 -19.55 -6.02
N PHE A 96 -15.92 -19.02 -5.75
CA PHE A 96 -16.71 -18.22 -6.70
C PHE A 96 -15.93 -17.01 -7.25
N PHE A 97 -14.99 -16.45 -6.49
CA PHE A 97 -14.18 -15.33 -6.96
C PHE A 97 -13.34 -15.68 -8.19
N LEU A 98 -12.99 -16.96 -8.41
CA LEU A 98 -12.28 -17.41 -9.61
C LEU A 98 -13.07 -17.15 -10.91
N THR A 99 -14.41 -16.97 -10.83
CA THR A 99 -15.22 -16.56 -12.00
C THR A 99 -14.87 -15.14 -12.49
N PHE A 100 -14.30 -14.30 -11.63
CA PHE A 100 -13.82 -12.95 -11.96
C PHE A 100 -12.31 -12.94 -12.27
N ALA A 101 -11.77 -14.05 -12.78
CA ALA A 101 -10.34 -14.20 -13.09
C ALA A 101 -9.77 -13.04 -13.91
N ASP A 102 -10.52 -12.52 -14.89
CA ASP A 102 -10.11 -11.41 -15.75
C ASP A 102 -9.89 -10.10 -14.95
N TYR A 103 -10.61 -9.91 -13.85
CA TYR A 103 -10.46 -8.75 -12.96
C TYR A 103 -9.46 -8.99 -11.83
N LEU A 104 -9.34 -10.24 -11.35
CA LEU A 104 -8.43 -10.61 -10.26
C LEU A 104 -6.97 -10.73 -10.69
N CYS A 105 -6.71 -11.02 -11.96
CA CYS A 105 -5.37 -11.23 -12.46
C CYS A 105 -4.45 -10.01 -12.24
N GLN A 106 -4.96 -8.79 -12.46
CA GLN A 106 -4.20 -7.56 -12.31
C GLN A 106 -3.76 -7.29 -10.85
N PRO A 107 -4.65 -7.27 -9.84
CA PRO A 107 -4.25 -7.06 -8.45
C PRO A 107 -3.36 -8.19 -7.92
N LEU A 108 -3.60 -9.44 -8.32
CA LEU A 108 -2.77 -10.58 -7.91
C LEU A 108 -1.33 -10.47 -8.44
N THR A 109 -1.17 -10.05 -9.70
CA THR A 109 0.14 -9.80 -10.29
C THR A 109 0.88 -8.71 -9.51
N HIS A 110 0.20 -7.60 -9.18
CA HIS A 110 0.77 -6.51 -8.38
C HIS A 110 1.21 -6.97 -6.99
N ILE A 111 0.38 -7.74 -6.28
CA ILE A 111 0.70 -8.23 -4.94
C ILE A 111 1.96 -9.10 -4.96
N CYS A 112 2.08 -10.01 -5.94
CA CYS A 112 3.25 -10.88 -6.07
C CYS A 112 4.53 -10.11 -6.44
N LEU A 113 4.42 -9.07 -7.28
CA LEU A 113 5.56 -8.21 -7.64
C LEU A 113 6.04 -7.37 -6.45
N ILE A 114 5.11 -6.75 -5.69
CA ILE A 114 5.45 -5.94 -4.51
C ILE A 114 6.12 -6.79 -3.43
N LEU A 115 5.62 -8.00 -3.21
CA LEU A 115 6.18 -8.91 -2.20
C LEU A 115 7.46 -9.61 -2.67
N GLY A 116 7.75 -9.61 -3.98
CA GLY A 116 8.81 -10.41 -4.61
C GLY A 116 8.63 -11.93 -4.41
N LYS A 117 7.49 -12.36 -3.87
CA LYS A 117 7.16 -13.75 -3.54
C LYS A 117 5.65 -13.94 -3.46
N VAL A 118 5.21 -15.17 -3.69
CA VAL A 118 3.82 -15.56 -3.43
C VAL A 118 3.55 -15.53 -1.92
N PRO A 119 2.46 -14.88 -1.45
CA PRO A 119 2.03 -14.87 -0.05
C PRO A 119 2.08 -16.25 0.59
N SER A 120 2.64 -16.32 1.81
CA SER A 120 2.79 -17.59 2.54
C SER A 120 1.46 -18.25 2.88
N ILE A 121 0.38 -17.45 3.03
CA ILE A 121 -0.97 -17.96 3.27
C ILE A 121 -1.51 -18.79 2.09
N TRP A 122 -1.18 -18.42 0.86
CA TRP A 122 -1.59 -19.15 -0.35
C TRP A 122 -0.81 -20.46 -0.55
N LYS A 123 0.27 -20.68 0.21
CA LYS A 123 1.01 -21.95 0.23
C LYS A 123 0.41 -22.98 1.18
N LYS A 124 -0.61 -22.60 1.96
CA LYS A 124 -1.28 -23.48 2.93
C LYS A 124 -2.57 -24.04 2.33
N ALA A 125 -2.77 -25.35 2.45
CA ALA A 125 -4.01 -26.01 2.07
C ALA A 125 -4.83 -26.35 3.33
N VAL A 126 -6.15 -26.14 3.28
CA VAL A 126 -7.07 -26.55 4.35
C VAL A 126 -7.58 -27.95 4.02
N ILE A 127 -7.16 -28.95 4.79
CA ILE A 127 -7.63 -30.33 4.65
C ILE A 127 -8.78 -30.53 5.65
N LYS A 128 -10.01 -30.66 5.13
CA LYS A 128 -11.18 -31.07 5.93
C LYS A 128 -11.50 -32.53 5.64
N PRO A 129 -11.38 -33.45 6.62
CA PRO A 129 -11.79 -34.84 6.43
C PRO A 129 -13.31 -34.89 6.19
N ILE A 130 -13.73 -35.59 5.14
CA ILE A 130 -15.15 -35.84 4.85
C ILE A 130 -15.42 -37.28 5.29
N PRO A 131 -16.25 -37.51 6.33
CA PRO A 131 -16.65 -38.85 6.74
C PRO A 131 -17.40 -39.52 5.57
N LYS A 132 -17.00 -40.75 5.23
CA LYS A 132 -17.79 -41.59 4.32
C LYS A 132 -18.90 -42.25 5.13
N ALA A 133 -20.14 -42.04 4.72
CA ALA A 133 -21.29 -42.81 5.22
C ALA A 133 -21.36 -44.17 4.51
#